data_AF-A0A7V6DBR7-F1
#
_entry.id   AF-A0A7V6DBR7-F1
#
_cell.length_a   1.000
_cell.length_b   1.000
_cell.length_c   1.000
_cell.angle_alpha   90.00
_cell.angle_beta   90.00
_cell.angle_gamma   90.00
#
_symmetry.space_group_name_H-M   'P 1'
#
loop_
_entity.id
_entity.type
_entity.pdbx_description
1 polymer ?
#
loop_
_entity_poly.entity_id
_entity_poly.type
_entity_poly.pdbx_seq_one_letter_code
_entity_poly.pdbx_strand_id
1 'polypeptide(L)'
;RLPCRYVVLVGGSVGEGNARAAEIDRPLIRQWQDVGIEVVAAERRDSPVSHVPVYRETDIASVDCIDTALGQIILPYLFGAETEAYGLKESADRVLPQALLEGR
;
A
#
# COMPACT_ATOMS: atom_id res chain seq x y z
N ARG A 1 6.51 -24.52 2.50
CA ARG A 1 7.24 -23.24 2.47
C ARG A 1 6.48 -22.30 1.54
N LEU A 2 6.11 -21.10 1.98
CA LEU A 2 5.44 -20.12 1.12
C LEU A 2 6.36 -19.65 -0.01
N PRO A 3 5.83 -19.28 -1.19
CA PRO A 3 6.65 -18.84 -2.33
C PRO A 3 7.33 -17.48 -2.08
N CYS A 4 6.78 -16.67 -1.20
CA CYS A 4 7.33 -15.39 -0.75
C CYS A 4 6.90 -15.13 0.71
N ARG A 5 7.54 -14.14 1.34
CA ARG A 5 7.16 -13.61 2.65
C ARG A 5 6.32 -12.33 2.54
N TYR A 6 6.58 -11.56 1.49
CA TYR A 6 6.04 -10.22 1.30
C TYR A 6 5.45 -10.10 -0.11
N VAL A 7 4.38 -9.32 -0.23
CA VAL A 7 3.81 -8.89 -1.51
C VAL A 7 3.63 -7.38 -1.48
N VAL A 8 4.04 -6.72 -2.57
CA VAL A 8 3.73 -5.31 -2.82
C VAL A 8 2.71 -5.24 -3.92
N LEU A 9 1.52 -4.73 -3.62
CA LEU A 9 0.47 -4.46 -4.61
C LEU A 9 0.64 -3.07 -5.19
N VAL A 10 0.84 -2.97 -6.50
CA VAL A 10 0.85 -1.68 -7.20
C VAL A 10 -0.56 -1.35 -7.67
N GLY A 11 -1.15 -0.38 -6.98
CA GLY A 11 -2.51 0.12 -7.15
C GLY A 11 -2.58 1.49 -7.82
N GLY A 12 -3.75 2.10 -7.71
CA GLY A 12 -4.10 3.33 -8.39
C GLY A 12 -4.52 3.09 -9.85
N SER A 13 -5.29 4.02 -10.40
CA SER A 13 -5.70 3.95 -11.80
C SER A 13 -5.86 5.33 -12.44
N VAL A 14 -5.83 5.34 -13.78
CA VAL A 14 -5.97 6.53 -14.62
C VAL A 14 -7.42 6.85 -15.00
N GLY A 15 -8.38 5.97 -14.68
CA GLY A 15 -9.78 6.12 -15.05
C GLY A 15 -10.72 5.79 -13.89
N GLU A 16 -11.80 6.56 -13.77
CA GLU A 16 -12.87 6.31 -12.80
C GLU A 16 -13.60 4.99 -13.09
N GLY A 17 -14.17 4.36 -12.06
CA GLY A 17 -14.97 3.15 -12.21
C GLY A 17 -14.19 1.84 -12.34
N ASN A 18 -12.88 1.84 -12.02
CA ASN A 18 -12.11 0.60 -11.98
C ASN A 18 -12.41 -0.21 -10.71
N ALA A 19 -13.28 -1.22 -10.82
CA ALA A 19 -13.61 -2.11 -9.72
C ALA A 19 -12.46 -3.06 -9.33
N ARG A 20 -11.31 -3.05 -10.03
CA ARG A 20 -10.15 -3.94 -9.76
C ARG A 20 -9.75 -3.94 -8.30
N ALA A 21 -9.68 -2.78 -7.64
CA ALA A 21 -9.27 -2.73 -6.25
C ALA A 21 -10.22 -3.54 -5.35
N ALA A 22 -11.53 -3.38 -5.57
CA ALA A 22 -12.58 -4.03 -4.79
C ALA A 22 -12.77 -5.51 -5.16
N GLU A 23 -12.73 -5.84 -6.46
CA GLU A 23 -13.07 -7.16 -6.99
C GLU A 23 -11.86 -8.10 -7.12
N ILE A 24 -10.63 -7.56 -7.20
CA ILE A 24 -9.42 -8.34 -7.42
C ILE A 24 -8.42 -8.12 -6.28
N ASP A 25 -7.98 -6.89 -6.04
CA ASP A 25 -6.90 -6.65 -5.06
C ASP A 25 -7.37 -7.05 -3.65
N ARG A 26 -8.57 -6.63 -3.22
CA ARG A 26 -9.13 -6.94 -1.89
C ARG A 26 -9.22 -8.45 -1.59
N PRO A 27 -9.85 -9.30 -2.41
CA PRO A 27 -9.89 -10.74 -2.13
C PRO A 27 -8.49 -11.38 -2.16
N LEU A 28 -7.58 -10.91 -3.03
CA LEU A 28 -6.19 -11.41 -3.04
C LEU A 28 -5.44 -11.05 -1.75
N ILE A 29 -5.58 -9.81 -1.27
CA ILE A 29 -4.99 -9.37 0.01
C ILE A 29 -5.45 -10.29 1.13
N ARG A 30 -6.76 -10.52 1.26
CA ARG A 30 -7.33 -11.38 2.30
C ARG A 30 -6.79 -12.82 2.19
N GLN A 31 -6.74 -13.39 0.99
CA GLN A 31 -6.17 -14.73 0.78
C GLN A 31 -4.68 -14.83 1.16
N TRP A 32 -3.88 -13.80 0.86
CA TRP A 32 -2.47 -13.77 1.24
C TRP A 32 -2.28 -13.62 2.74
N GLN A 33 -3.07 -12.76 3.39
CA GLN A 33 -3.08 -12.61 4.85
C GLN A 33 -3.44 -13.94 5.54
N ASP A 34 -4.44 -14.68 5.03
CA ASP A 34 -4.89 -15.97 5.60
C ASP A 34 -3.78 -17.03 5.61
N VAL A 35 -2.84 -16.97 4.67
CA VAL A 35 -1.69 -17.89 4.60
C VAL A 35 -0.41 -17.31 5.24
N GLY A 36 -0.49 -16.15 5.89
CA GLY A 36 0.62 -15.51 6.59
C GLY A 36 1.60 -14.76 5.68
N ILE A 37 1.19 -14.36 4.49
CA ILE A 37 1.94 -13.44 3.63
C ILE A 37 1.58 -12.02 4.03
N GLU A 38 2.59 -11.20 4.31
CA GLU A 38 2.41 -9.78 4.62
C GLU A 38 2.29 -8.98 3.32
N VAL A 39 1.24 -8.17 3.21
CA VAL A 39 0.89 -7.42 2.00
C VAL A 39 0.91 -5.94 2.32
N VAL A 40 1.54 -5.16 1.46
CA VAL A 40 1.50 -3.69 1.48
C VAL A 40 1.13 -3.19 0.10
N ALA A 41 0.60 -1.97 0.01
CA ALA A 41 0.23 -1.37 -1.26
C ALA A 41 1.07 -0.15 -1.61
N ALA A 42 1.20 0.13 -2.91
CA ALA A 42 1.88 1.31 -3.41
C ALA A 42 1.12 1.92 -4.60
N GLU A 43 1.08 3.24 -4.69
CA GLU A 43 0.51 3.96 -5.84
C GLU A 43 1.54 4.87 -6.49
N ARG A 44 1.43 5.05 -7.81
CA ARG A 44 2.21 6.08 -8.52
C ARG A 44 1.61 7.47 -8.25
N ARG A 45 2.46 8.48 -8.27
CA ARG A 45 2.09 9.89 -8.11
C ARG A 45 1.08 10.36 -9.18
N ASP A 46 1.19 9.82 -10.39
CA ASP A 46 0.34 10.16 -11.54
C ASP A 46 -0.94 9.31 -11.64
N SER A 47 -1.30 8.57 -10.59
CA SER A 47 -2.57 7.83 -10.51
C SER A 47 -3.67 8.72 -9.91
N PRO A 48 -4.57 9.30 -10.74
CA PRO A 48 -5.61 10.21 -10.26
C PRO A 48 -6.63 9.54 -9.34
N VAL A 49 -6.96 8.27 -9.60
CA VAL A 49 -7.88 7.50 -8.76
C VAL A 49 -7.08 6.66 -7.76
N SER A 50 -7.28 6.93 -6.47
CA SER A 50 -6.65 6.16 -5.39
C SER A 50 -7.48 4.93 -5.02
N HIS A 51 -6.80 3.81 -4.85
CA HIS A 51 -7.31 2.55 -4.31
C HIS A 51 -7.12 2.44 -2.79
N VAL A 52 -6.45 3.39 -2.14
CA VAL A 52 -6.28 3.44 -0.67
C VAL A 52 -7.61 3.27 0.09
N PRO A 53 -8.76 3.85 -0.33
CA PRO A 53 -10.04 3.57 0.33
C PRO A 53 -10.36 2.08 0.43
N VAL A 54 -10.05 1.29 -0.60
CA VAL A 54 -10.23 -0.16 -0.59
C VAL A 54 -9.17 -0.85 0.27
N TYR A 55 -7.92 -0.39 0.22
CA TYR A 55 -6.83 -0.99 1.02
C TYR A 55 -7.04 -0.80 2.53
N ARG A 56 -7.67 0.31 2.96
CA ARG A 56 -8.10 0.52 4.35
C ARG A 56 -9.07 -0.55 4.85
N GLU A 57 -9.91 -1.09 3.96
CA GLU A 57 -10.83 -2.18 4.32
C GLU A 57 -10.12 -3.54 4.49
N THR A 58 -8.82 -3.61 4.21
CA THR A 58 -8.02 -4.85 4.27
C THR A 58 -6.93 -4.82 5.33
N ASP A 59 -6.84 -3.76 6.13
CA ASP A 59 -5.87 -3.66 7.23
C ASP A 59 -4.41 -3.80 6.74
N ILE A 60 -4.07 -3.18 5.61
CA ILE A 60 -2.70 -3.11 5.09
C ILE A 60 -2.18 -1.67 5.09
N ALA A 61 -0.87 -1.52 5.25
CA ALA A 61 -0.21 -0.24 5.04
C ALA A 61 -0.06 0.06 3.54
N SER A 62 -0.03 1.35 3.19
CA SER A 62 0.18 1.77 1.80
C SER A 62 1.09 2.99 1.68
N VAL A 63 1.71 3.17 0.51
CA VAL A 63 2.51 4.37 0.21
C VAL A 63 2.15 4.93 -1.17
N ASP A 64 1.99 6.24 -1.29
CA ASP A 64 1.87 6.88 -2.60
C ASP A 64 3.22 7.34 -3.19
N CYS A 65 3.19 7.86 -4.41
CA CYS A 65 4.36 8.39 -5.10
C CYS A 65 5.52 7.38 -5.18
N ILE A 66 5.24 6.09 -5.41
CA ILE A 66 6.26 5.04 -5.49
C ILE A 66 7.28 5.23 -6.63
N ASP A 67 6.95 6.08 -7.61
CA ASP A 67 7.84 6.56 -8.67
C ASP A 67 8.85 7.62 -8.20
N THR A 68 8.81 8.04 -6.93
CA THR A 68 9.71 9.05 -6.34
C THR A 68 10.64 8.45 -5.29
N ALA A 69 11.76 9.12 -5.02
CA ALA A 69 12.70 8.70 -3.97
C ALA A 69 12.04 8.60 -2.59
N LEU A 70 11.09 9.51 -2.28
CA LEU A 70 10.36 9.50 -1.01
C LEU A 70 9.54 8.21 -0.86
N GLY A 71 8.70 7.89 -1.85
CA GLY A 71 7.89 6.67 -1.83
C GLY A 71 8.73 5.40 -1.78
N GLN A 72 9.87 5.38 -2.48
CA GLN A 72 10.81 4.26 -2.48
C GLN A 72 11.52 4.08 -1.12
N ILE A 73 11.85 5.17 -0.43
CA ILE A 73 12.42 5.13 0.92
C ILE A 73 11.38 4.67 1.94
N ILE A 74 10.12 5.06 1.80
CA ILE A 74 9.04 4.68 2.71
C ILE A 74 8.63 3.21 2.53
N LEU A 75 8.59 2.68 1.31
CA LEU A 75 8.04 1.35 1.03
C LEU A 75 8.58 0.22 1.95
N PRO A 76 9.90 0.07 2.18
CA PRO A 76 10.41 -0.98 3.06
C PRO A 76 9.94 -0.86 4.50
N TYR A 77 9.64 0.37 4.96
CA TYR A 77 9.17 0.64 6.31
C TYR A 77 7.70 0.28 6.53
N LEU A 78 6.94 0.02 5.46
CA LEU A 78 5.56 -0.44 5.58
C LEU A 78 5.48 -1.85 6.19
N PHE A 79 6.52 -2.66 6.00
CA PHE A 79 6.57 -4.01 6.57
C PHE A 79 6.80 -3.90 8.09
N GLY A 80 5.79 -4.27 8.86
CA GLY A 80 5.74 -4.07 10.32
C GLY A 80 5.33 -2.67 10.79
N ALA A 81 4.88 -1.78 9.89
CA ALA A 81 4.29 -0.51 10.27
C ALA A 81 2.86 -0.67 10.81
N GLU A 82 2.33 0.42 11.36
CA GLU A 82 0.89 0.56 11.55
C GLU A 82 0.16 0.54 10.20
N THR A 83 -1.07 0.05 10.20
CA THR A 83 -1.92 -0.08 9.01
C THR A 83 -2.49 1.29 8.61
N GLU A 84 -1.62 2.17 8.14
CA GLU A 84 -1.92 3.54 7.71
C GLU A 84 -1.51 3.74 6.24
N ALA A 85 -2.05 4.79 5.60
CA ALA A 85 -1.60 5.27 4.31
C ALA A 85 -0.52 6.35 4.47
N TYR A 86 0.60 6.20 3.77
CA TYR A 86 1.75 7.10 3.83
C TYR A 86 1.99 7.83 2.51
N GLY A 87 2.53 9.04 2.59
CA GLY A 87 2.99 9.80 1.42
C GLY A 87 2.46 11.22 1.36
N LEU A 88 2.19 11.71 0.15
CA LEU A 88 1.92 13.12 -0.15
C LEU A 88 0.55 13.39 -0.76
N LYS A 89 -0.17 12.36 -1.21
CA LYS A 89 -1.53 12.50 -1.76
C LYS A 89 -2.52 12.73 -0.62
N GLU A 90 -3.69 13.28 -0.97
CA GLU A 90 -4.79 13.51 -0.04
C GLU A 90 -5.26 12.22 0.67
N SER A 91 -5.05 11.07 0.04
CA SER A 91 -5.35 9.76 0.62
C SER A 91 -4.41 9.34 1.76
N ALA A 92 -3.29 10.03 1.99
CA ALA A 92 -2.33 9.68 3.03
C ALA A 92 -2.78 10.15 4.42
N ASP A 93 -2.63 9.29 5.43
CA ASP A 93 -2.85 9.58 6.84
C ASP A 93 -1.63 10.31 7.44
N ARG A 94 -0.42 9.95 6.98
CA ARG A 94 0.86 10.55 7.42
C ARG A 94 1.84 10.65 6.27
N VAL A 95 2.85 11.51 6.40
CA VAL A 95 3.93 11.58 5.40
C VAL A 95 4.93 10.45 5.54
N LEU A 96 5.31 10.10 6.77
CA LEU A 96 6.37 9.13 7.06
C LEU A 96 5.95 8.16 8.17
N PRO A 97 6.36 6.87 8.08
CA PRO A 97 6.28 5.95 9.20
C PRO A 97 7.16 6.41 10.36
N GLN A 98 6.69 6.20 11.60
CA GLN A 98 7.44 6.57 12.80
C GLN A 98 8.82 5.88 12.87
N ALA A 99 8.92 4.62 12.44
CA ALA A 99 10.17 3.88 12.41
C ALA A 99 11.26 4.55 11.54
N LEU A 100 10.86 5.17 10.43
CA LEU A 100 11.79 5.91 9.55
C LEU A 100 12.33 7.17 10.24
N LEU A 101 11.48 7.91 10.97
CA LEU A 101 11.89 9.09 11.74
C LEU A 101 12.86 8.73 12.87
N GLU A 102 12.73 7.54 13.43
CA GLU A 102 13.58 7.03 14.50
C GLU A 102 14.87 6.35 13.99
N GLY A 103 15.06 6.26 12.67
CA GLY A 103 16.24 5.64 12.06
C GLY A 103 16.35 4.14 12.36
N ARG A 104 15.22 3.46 12.52
CA ARG A 104 15.15 2.01 12.78
C ARG A 104 15.12 1.18 11.50
#